data_AF-F3MF11-F1
#
_entry.id   AF-F3MF11-F1
#
_cell.length_a   1.000
_cell.length_b   1.000
_cell.length_c   1.000
_cell.angle_alpha   90.00
_cell.angle_beta   90.00
_cell.angle_gamma   90.00
#
_symmetry.space_group_name_H-M   'P 1'
#
loop_
_entity.id
_entity.type
_entity.pdbx_description
1 polymer ?
#
loop_
_entity_poly.entity_id
_entity_poly.type
_entity_poly.pdbx_seq_one_letter_code
_entity_poly.pdbx_strand_id
1 'polypeptide(L)'
;MMNPSIEEVTNWLQSNSNRTLHISKQEEKDQDQIELRLERFEHQQQQAQSIDGYGDRHALLLHGPGVVITAGHEAPLPSNAFVIGLDGLTAAEIQDRQVVLTTERGIYSITAT
;
A
#
# COMPACT_ATOMS: atom_id res chain seq x y z
N MET A 1 2.96 -14.26 14.48
CA MET A 1 2.51 -13.06 15.22
C MET A 1 2.66 -11.89 14.27
N MET A 2 1.62 -11.08 14.07
CA MET A 2 1.71 -9.87 13.25
C MET A 2 2.71 -8.90 13.90
N ASN A 3 3.51 -8.19 13.10
CA ASN A 3 4.25 -7.04 13.63
C ASN A 3 3.22 -6.03 14.17
N PRO A 4 3.36 -5.53 15.41
CA PRO A 4 2.35 -4.66 16.03
C PRO A 4 2.05 -3.43 15.18
N SER A 5 3.06 -2.91 14.48
CA SER A 5 2.91 -1.76 13.59
C SER A 5 2.07 -2.07 12.34
N ILE A 6 2.03 -3.32 11.86
CA ILE A 6 1.15 -3.71 10.73
C ILE A 6 -0.29 -3.87 11.19
N GLU A 7 -0.52 -4.35 12.41
CA GLU A 7 -1.87 -4.41 12.97
C GLU A 7 -2.50 -3.01 13.05
N GLU A 8 -1.74 -2.01 13.52
CA GLU A 8 -2.19 -0.62 13.57
C GLU A 8 -2.49 -0.05 12.18
N VAL A 9 -1.68 -0.37 11.18
CA VAL A 9 -1.93 0.01 9.77
C VAL A 9 -3.22 -0.63 9.27
N THR A 10 -3.44 -1.92 9.52
CA THR A 10 -4.67 -2.59 9.10
C THR A 10 -5.91 -2.06 9.81
N ASN A 11 -5.80 -1.69 11.09
CA ASN A 11 -6.89 -1.04 11.84
C ASN A 11 -7.21 0.35 11.26
N TRP A 12 -6.19 1.11 10.87
CA TRP A 12 -6.37 2.40 10.21
C TRP A 12 -7.05 2.25 8.84
N LEU A 13 -6.64 1.28 8.03
CA LEU A 13 -7.27 0.95 6.74
C LEU A 13 -8.74 0.52 6.94
N GLN A 14 -9.00 -0.31 7.94
CA GLN A 14 -10.37 -0.72 8.28
C GLN A 14 -11.24 0.48 8.64
N SER A 15 -10.73 1.40 9.45
CA SER A 15 -11.43 2.62 9.86
C SER A 15 -11.69 3.60 8.70
N ASN A 16 -10.88 3.54 7.64
CA ASN A 16 -11.01 4.34 6.42
C ASN A 16 -11.60 3.54 5.24
N SER A 17 -12.26 2.42 5.50
CA SER A 17 -13.00 1.69 4.46
C SER A 17 -14.09 2.57 3.84
N ASN A 18 -14.30 2.42 2.54
CA ASN A 18 -15.15 3.23 1.66
C ASN A 18 -14.71 4.68 1.45
N ARG A 19 -13.55 5.10 1.96
CA ARG A 19 -12.97 6.43 1.69
C ARG A 19 -12.00 6.38 0.51
N THR A 20 -11.71 7.55 -0.04
CA THR A 20 -10.65 7.71 -1.02
C THR A 20 -9.32 7.83 -0.30
N LEU A 21 -8.36 7.01 -0.70
CA LEU A 21 -6.99 7.06 -0.26
C LEU A 21 -6.15 7.72 -1.36
N HIS A 22 -5.30 8.66 -0.94
CA HIS A 22 -4.21 9.16 -1.77
C HIS A 22 -2.92 8.51 -1.27
N ILE A 23 -2.27 7.75 -2.15
CA ILE A 23 -1.07 7.01 -1.84
C ILE A 23 0.06 7.57 -2.69
N SER A 24 1.18 7.93 -2.08
CA SER A 24 2.41 8.25 -2.78
C SER A 24 3.41 7.13 -2.52
N LYS A 25 3.93 6.53 -3.59
CA LYS A 25 5.05 5.58 -3.53
C LYS A 25 6.30 6.30 -4.02
N GLN A 26 7.26 6.48 -3.12
CA GLN A 26 8.55 7.07 -3.44
C GLN A 26 9.63 5.98 -3.43
N GLU A 27 10.23 5.73 -4.58
CA GLU A 27 11.45 4.94 -4.75
C GLU A 27 12.59 5.89 -5.15
N GLU A 28 13.85 5.43 -5.18
CA GLU A 28 15.04 6.31 -5.26
C GLU A 28 14.97 7.47 -6.27
N LYS A 29 14.39 7.22 -7.45
CA LYS A 29 14.28 8.23 -8.53
C LYS A 29 12.88 8.38 -9.09
N ASP A 30 11.92 7.60 -8.58
CA ASP A 30 10.59 7.50 -9.14
C ASP A 30 9.53 7.76 -8.06
N GLN A 31 8.48 8.46 -8.45
CA GLN A 31 7.37 8.76 -7.58
C GLN A 31 6.08 8.48 -8.33
N ASP A 32 5.34 7.49 -7.84
CA ASP A 32 3.99 7.19 -8.28
C ASP A 32 3.00 7.80 -7.30
N GLN A 33 1.92 8.38 -7.83
CA GLN A 33 0.74 8.75 -7.04
C GLN A 33 -0.42 7.85 -7.41
N ILE A 34 -1.20 7.46 -6.42
CA ILE A 34 -2.34 6.57 -6.58
C ILE A 34 -3.52 7.18 -5.86
N GLU A 35 -4.64 7.28 -6.54
CA GLU A 35 -5.94 7.60 -5.93
C GLU A 35 -6.81 6.34 -5.99
N LEU A 36 -7.21 5.82 -4.83
CA LEU A 36 -7.96 4.57 -4.74
C LEU A 36 -9.10 4.73 -3.74
N ARG A 37 -10.33 4.42 -4.16
CA ARG A 37 -11.44 4.27 -3.23
C ARG A 37 -11.33 2.90 -2.56
N LEU A 38 -11.00 2.86 -1.28
CA LEU A 38 -10.79 1.60 -0.57
C LEU A 38 -12.12 0.88 -0.33
N GLU A 39 -12.33 -0.27 -0.95
CA GLU A 39 -13.51 -1.12 -0.72
C GLU A 39 -13.22 -2.22 0.30
N ARG A 40 -12.03 -2.84 0.19
CA ARG A 40 -11.53 -3.87 1.10
C ARG A 40 -10.02 -3.91 1.04
N PHE A 41 -9.39 -4.51 2.04
CA PHE A 41 -7.96 -4.81 2.00
C PHE A 41 -7.69 -6.25 2.40
N GLU A 42 -6.58 -6.79 1.93
CA GLU A 42 -6.09 -8.11 2.27
C GLU A 42 -4.64 -8.00 2.72
N HIS A 43 -4.30 -8.66 3.81
CA HIS A 43 -2.92 -8.83 4.23
C HIS A 43 -2.42 -10.18 3.75
N GLN A 44 -1.50 -10.16 2.78
CA GLN A 44 -0.90 -11.36 2.23
C GLN A 44 0.44 -11.64 2.91
N GLN A 45 0.53 -12.83 3.51
CA GLN A 45 1.77 -13.43 4.02
C GLN A 45 1.96 -14.76 3.30
N GLN A 46 2.74 -14.76 2.23
CA GLN A 46 3.10 -16.00 1.52
C GLN A 46 4.31 -16.63 2.19
N GLN A 47 4.19 -17.91 2.59
CA GLN A 47 5.29 -18.68 3.18
C GLN A 47 6.37 -19.08 2.16
N ALA A 48 6.05 -19.02 0.85
CA ALA A 48 6.96 -19.36 -0.24
C ALA A 48 6.95 -18.25 -1.29
N GLN A 49 8.12 -17.97 -1.89
CA GLN A 49 8.23 -17.05 -3.02
C GLN A 49 7.34 -17.53 -4.15
N SER A 50 6.71 -16.59 -4.87
CA SER A 50 6.12 -16.86 -6.19
C SER A 50 7.09 -17.72 -7.01
N ILE A 51 6.56 -18.67 -7.77
CA ILE A 51 7.35 -19.66 -8.54
C ILE A 51 8.36 -18.96 -9.48
N ASP A 52 8.05 -17.73 -9.89
CA ASP A 52 8.87 -16.90 -10.77
C ASP A 52 9.73 -15.86 -10.01
N GLY A 53 9.75 -15.87 -8.67
CA GLY A 53 10.52 -14.93 -7.83
C GLY A 53 10.00 -13.48 -7.81
N TYR A 54 9.01 -13.16 -8.64
CA TYR A 54 8.32 -11.87 -8.68
C TYR A 54 7.10 -11.90 -7.76
N GLY A 55 7.26 -11.37 -6.55
CA GLY A 55 6.17 -11.16 -5.60
C GLY A 55 6.72 -10.89 -4.21
N ASP A 56 6.27 -9.79 -3.60
CA ASP A 56 6.58 -9.53 -2.20
C ASP A 56 5.93 -10.64 -1.35
N ARG A 57 6.72 -11.30 -0.50
CA ARG A 57 6.25 -12.37 0.41
C ARG A 57 5.28 -11.82 1.44
N HIS A 58 5.38 -10.52 1.69
CA HIS A 58 4.55 -9.79 2.62
C HIS A 58 4.01 -8.53 1.94
N ALA A 59 2.68 -8.43 1.81
CA ALA A 59 2.06 -7.31 1.12
C ALA A 59 0.68 -6.96 1.68
N LEU A 60 0.29 -5.69 1.53
CA LEU A 60 -1.08 -5.24 1.67
C LEU A 60 -1.69 -5.03 0.29
N LEU A 61 -2.76 -5.72 0.00
CA LEU A 61 -3.57 -5.51 -1.21
C LEU A 61 -4.74 -4.61 -0.84
N LEU A 62 -4.80 -3.44 -1.47
CA LEU A 62 -5.91 -2.50 -1.36
C LEU A 62 -6.79 -2.66 -2.59
N HIS A 63 -8.04 -3.05 -2.41
CA HIS A 63 -8.99 -3.26 -3.51
C HIS A 63 -9.95 -2.09 -3.62
N GLY A 64 -10.23 -1.71 -4.85
CA GLY A 64 -11.24 -0.73 -5.22
C GLY A 64 -10.85 0.05 -6.48
N PRO A 65 -11.81 0.76 -7.08
CA PRO A 65 -11.54 1.55 -8.26
C PRO A 65 -10.56 2.68 -7.94
N GLY A 66 -9.66 2.96 -8.88
CA GLY A 66 -8.66 4.00 -8.71
C GLY A 66 -7.80 4.18 -9.94
N VAL A 67 -6.89 5.14 -9.84
CA VAL A 67 -5.95 5.52 -10.89
C VAL A 67 -4.55 5.63 -10.32
N VAL A 68 -3.56 5.34 -11.17
CA VAL A 68 -2.15 5.57 -10.92
C VAL A 68 -1.68 6.71 -11.83
N ILE A 69 -0.92 7.63 -11.26
CA ILE A 69 -0.35 8.80 -11.91
C ILE A 69 1.17 8.65 -11.82
N THR A 70 1.79 8.35 -12.95
CA THR A 70 3.25 8.17 -13.07
C THR A 70 3.77 9.14 -14.12
N ALA A 71 4.75 9.97 -13.76
CA ALA A 71 5.33 10.99 -14.66
C ALA A 71 4.28 11.83 -15.41
N GLY A 72 3.19 12.20 -14.72
CA GLY A 72 2.10 13.02 -15.26
C GLY A 72 1.08 12.27 -16.14
N HIS A 73 1.21 10.96 -16.30
CA HIS A 73 0.26 10.13 -17.03
C HIS A 73 -0.64 9.37 -16.07
N GLU A 74 -1.95 9.52 -16.24
CA GLU A 74 -2.97 8.83 -15.45
C GLU A 74 -3.45 7.57 -16.18
N ALA A 75 -3.52 6.46 -15.46
CA ALA A 75 -4.05 5.19 -15.95
C ALA A 75 -4.89 4.51 -14.86
N PRO A 76 -5.94 3.74 -15.22
CA PRO A 76 -6.70 2.98 -14.24
C PRO A 76 -5.83 1.93 -13.55
N LEU A 77 -6.09 1.67 -12.27
CA LEU A 77 -5.41 0.62 -11.53
C LEU A 77 -5.70 -0.75 -12.17
N PRO A 78 -4.66 -1.54 -12.48
CA PRO A 78 -4.86 -2.89 -13.00
C PRO A 78 -5.62 -3.73 -11.96
N SER A 79 -6.65 -4.44 -12.41
CA SER A 79 -7.52 -5.25 -11.54
C SER A 79 -8.25 -4.49 -10.43
N ASN A 80 -8.33 -3.15 -10.50
CA ASN A 80 -8.88 -2.32 -9.43
C ASN A 80 -8.24 -2.63 -8.07
N ALA A 81 -6.91 -2.76 -8.04
CA ALA A 81 -6.18 -3.01 -6.81
C ALA A 81 -4.80 -2.35 -6.85
N PHE A 82 -4.30 -2.00 -5.67
CA PHE A 82 -2.95 -1.53 -5.44
C PHE A 82 -2.25 -2.41 -4.41
N VAL A 83 -0.96 -2.70 -4.66
CA VAL A 83 -0.15 -3.57 -3.80
C VAL A 83 0.91 -2.73 -3.09
N ILE A 84 0.92 -2.78 -1.76
CA ILE A 84 1.98 -2.23 -0.94
C ILE A 84 2.85 -3.39 -0.47
N GLY A 85 4.06 -3.49 -1.03
CA GLY A 85 5.06 -4.45 -0.56
C GLY A 85 5.56 -4.06 0.84
N LEU A 86 5.55 -5.02 1.75
CA LEU A 86 5.99 -4.89 3.15
C LEU A 86 7.30 -5.64 3.44
N ASP A 87 7.90 -6.27 2.43
CA ASP A 87 9.22 -6.87 2.59
C ASP A 87 10.25 -5.80 2.95
N GLY A 88 11.09 -6.10 3.93
CA GLY A 88 12.07 -5.14 4.44
C GLY A 88 11.45 -3.92 5.14
N LEU A 89 10.22 -4.03 5.67
CA LEU A 89 9.62 -2.95 6.48
C LEU A 89 10.52 -2.60 7.66
N THR A 90 10.97 -1.34 7.70
CA THR A 90 11.83 -0.80 8.76
C THR A 90 11.09 0.10 9.73
N ALA A 91 10.03 0.79 9.26
CA ALA A 91 9.19 1.65 10.09
C ALA A 91 7.75 1.71 9.55
N ALA A 92 6.80 1.87 10.47
CA ALA A 92 5.43 2.26 10.15
C ALA A 92 4.97 3.31 11.17
N GLU A 93 4.56 4.47 10.66
CA GLU A 93 4.11 5.62 11.45
C GLU A 93 2.64 5.86 11.14
N ILE A 94 1.79 5.83 12.16
CA ILE A 94 0.36 6.03 12.05
C ILE A 94 -0.01 7.33 12.78
N GLN A 95 -0.70 8.22 12.08
CA GLN A 95 -1.30 9.44 12.60
C GLN A 95 -2.80 9.44 12.23
N ASP A 96 -3.60 10.32 12.85
CA ASP A 96 -5.07 10.34 12.68
C ASP A 96 -5.56 10.27 11.22
N ARG A 97 -4.82 10.88 10.28
CA ARG A 97 -5.20 10.95 8.86
C ARG A 97 -4.13 10.44 7.89
N GLN A 98 -3.03 9.91 8.40
CA GLN A 98 -1.89 9.54 7.57
C GLN A 98 -1.22 8.27 8.09
N VAL A 99 -0.82 7.40 7.17
CA VAL A 99 0.08 6.28 7.42
C VAL A 99 1.32 6.46 6.56
N VAL A 100 2.51 6.31 7.15
CA VAL A 100 3.78 6.27 6.44
C VAL A 100 4.44 4.92 6.69
N LEU A 101 4.77 4.20 5.62
CA LEU A 101 5.48 2.93 5.66
C LEU A 101 6.84 3.09 5.00
N THR A 102 7.90 2.74 5.70
CA THR A 102 9.27 2.76 5.17
C THR A 102 9.74 1.33 5.01
N THR A 103 10.09 0.94 3.79
CA THR A 103 10.67 -0.36 3.46
C THR A 103 12.06 -0.21 2.86
N GLU A 104 12.75 -1.31 2.64
CA GLU A 104 14.04 -1.31 1.93
C GLU A 104 13.90 -0.82 0.47
N ARG A 105 12.71 -0.94 -0.13
CA ARG A 105 12.46 -0.57 -1.53
C ARG A 105 12.03 0.90 -1.68
N GLY A 106 11.34 1.45 -0.69
CA GLY A 106 10.83 2.81 -0.77
C GLY A 106 9.93 3.21 0.39
N ILE A 107 9.33 4.39 0.25
CA ILE A 107 8.43 4.98 1.25
C ILE A 107 7.03 5.08 0.65
N TYR A 108 6.04 4.56 1.37
CA TYR A 108 4.63 4.70 1.05
C TYR A 108 4.00 5.71 2.02
N SER A 109 3.39 6.77 1.50
CA SER A 109 2.60 7.72 2.29
C SER A 109 1.14 7.63 1.88
N ILE A 110 0.25 7.32 2.82
CA ILE A 110 -1.17 7.09 2.59
C ILE A 110 -1.95 8.12 3.39
N THR A 111 -2.84 8.87 2.75
CA THR A 111 -3.77 9.79 3.42
C THR A 111 -5.20 9.48 3.02
N ALA A 112 -6.14 9.62 3.96
CA ALA A 112 -7.57 9.41 3.70
C ALA A 112 -8.29 10.76 3.62
N THR A 113 -9.15 10.93 2.61
CA THR A 113 -10.03 12.09 2.42
C THR A 113 -11.48 11.82 2.84
#